data_AF-A0A4Q6EJ94-F1
#
_entry.id   AF-A0A4Q6EJ94-F1
#
_cell.length_a   1.000
_cell.length_b   1.000
_cell.length_c   1.000
_cell.angle_alpha   90.00
_cell.angle_beta   90.00
_cell.angle_gamma   90.00
#
_symmetry.space_group_name_H-M   'P 1'
#
loop_
_entity.id
_entity.type
_entity.pdbx_description
1 polymer ?
#
loop_
_entity_poly.entity_id
_entity_poly.type
_entity_poly.pdbx_seq_one_letter_code
_entity_poly.pdbx_strand_id
1 'polypeptide(L)'
;MKRPFLITLTLLSLCTAPTFAQFGKLKQMINKGKDEPAADTTGSEKKKGGGLSGLLNKAVGSAAKLAGSIGGSMAGLTATTADLNAVMPQVYSMSNLHSKDVNVLQQTFFEGWQPGGNAVMMMFTNKNALQYNKIDGEVLVDGTPANFVTMGVYSAYLKDNTKPKTVSVKSTSGQTASFTLAPPANTIKLISVNGQANNAPVDLTKDVTLEIETGPAGDNTPVLVMLTGQIIGLRTFYEVGWFEPKSKIVIPAAMFRNMNGVANKINFPNAYIQVSRSAIQKATNVSGAFKDVTYANMITDGKFINVTTKPQFNQGIEIKEEVKLASGNKATIETAKKQALFAPPLSHIKRIGAISFLVQGTTSFYDVKDNKWMDTRTTKSAEFPVFPAEVYQSIMDKMYPQLMDIIKKETGAEIIPVEKMTSSTAYQNAKPFINLAEKVRPDYNFTYKNTKQMVGLKNATDMVGINSPEHKIMAETGANALIRVTINLDMNFEGNDALMIPKLTYEIPGETLGDAYTATYATGTISATPFKIPRKGTVSADMLQNDVLKSADLVEGFQKALQMLKQKEDANPDYATEWQTMYNQTTIK
;
A
#
# COMPACT_ATOMS: atom_id res chain seq x y z
N MET A 1 17.16 10.29 -14.53
CA MET A 1 17.65 10.44 -13.14
C MET A 1 16.84 9.48 -12.26
N LYS A 2 17.49 8.51 -11.59
CA LYS A 2 16.86 7.32 -10.98
C LYS A 2 16.17 7.68 -9.65
N ARG A 3 14.83 7.57 -9.56
CA ARG A 3 14.02 7.80 -8.35
C ARG A 3 13.77 6.46 -7.61
N PRO A 4 13.94 6.36 -6.28
CA PRO A 4 13.56 5.17 -5.52
C PRO A 4 12.11 5.30 -5.00
N PHE A 5 11.25 4.36 -5.37
CA PHE A 5 9.90 4.19 -4.84
C PHE A 5 9.96 3.42 -3.50
N LEU A 6 9.39 3.98 -2.43
CA LEU A 6 9.45 3.46 -1.06
C LEU A 6 8.02 3.20 -0.51
N ILE A 7 7.70 1.91 -0.34
CA ILE A 7 6.98 1.27 0.79
C ILE A 7 5.64 1.90 1.25
N THR A 8 4.53 1.17 1.02
CA THR A 8 3.27 1.34 1.78
C THR A 8 2.58 -0.02 1.87
N LEU A 9 2.96 -0.81 2.86
CA LEU A 9 2.34 -2.08 3.17
C LEU A 9 2.85 -2.40 4.59
N THR A 10 2.03 -2.21 5.63
CA THR A 10 2.49 -2.31 7.03
C THR A 10 1.51 -3.06 7.95
N LEU A 11 1.43 -4.40 7.85
CA LEU A 11 1.39 -5.34 9.02
C LEU A 11 1.24 -6.82 8.61
N LEU A 12 0.43 -7.18 7.62
CA LEU A 12 0.58 -8.46 6.89
C LEU A 12 1.65 -8.39 5.78
N SER A 13 1.98 -7.17 5.48
CA SER A 13 2.74 -6.64 4.37
C SER A 13 4.25 -6.51 4.55
N LEU A 14 4.69 -6.57 5.80
CA LEU A 14 6.11 -6.55 6.16
C LEU A 14 6.83 -7.82 5.65
N CYS A 15 6.14 -8.65 4.87
CA CYS A 15 6.66 -9.75 4.07
C CYS A 15 6.37 -9.68 2.55
N THR A 16 5.72 -8.63 2.00
CA THR A 16 5.33 -8.58 0.56
C THR A 16 5.61 -7.28 -0.20
N ALA A 17 6.24 -6.25 0.39
CA ALA A 17 6.84 -5.17 -0.43
C ALA A 17 7.97 -5.74 -1.32
N PRO A 18 8.20 -5.23 -2.56
CA PRO A 18 9.13 -5.83 -3.51
C PRO A 18 10.55 -5.83 -2.94
N THR A 19 10.95 -7.01 -2.46
CA THR A 19 12.22 -7.31 -1.79
C THR A 19 13.45 -7.02 -2.66
N PHE A 20 13.32 -6.76 -3.96
CA PHE A 20 14.48 -6.64 -4.84
C PHE A 20 15.38 -5.41 -4.59
N ALA A 21 14.85 -4.27 -4.18
CA ALA A 21 15.65 -3.05 -3.99
C ALA A 21 16.52 -3.09 -2.72
N GLN A 22 16.02 -3.70 -1.63
CA GLN A 22 16.77 -3.84 -0.37
C GLN A 22 17.77 -5.01 -0.41
N PHE A 23 17.51 -6.05 -1.23
CA PHE A 23 18.37 -7.22 -1.31
C PHE A 23 19.60 -7.04 -2.21
N GLY A 24 19.63 -6.04 -3.09
CA GLY A 24 20.85 -5.71 -3.86
C GLY A 24 22.03 -5.31 -2.98
N LYS A 25 21.76 -4.54 -1.90
CA LYS A 25 22.76 -4.19 -0.88
C LYS A 25 23.08 -5.37 0.04
N LEU A 26 22.09 -6.22 0.37
CA LEU A 26 22.30 -7.41 1.19
C LEU A 26 23.19 -8.47 0.50
N LYS A 27 23.02 -8.65 -0.83
CA LYS A 27 23.86 -9.55 -1.62
C LYS A 27 25.33 -9.10 -1.66
N GLN A 28 25.57 -7.80 -1.66
CA GLN A 28 26.92 -7.23 -1.54
C GLN A 28 27.53 -7.42 -0.14
N MET A 29 26.74 -7.45 0.92
CA MET A 29 27.22 -7.73 2.28
C MET A 29 27.53 -9.22 2.48
N ILE A 30 26.70 -10.12 1.93
CA ILE A 30 26.90 -11.58 2.05
C ILE A 30 28.12 -12.04 1.25
N ASN A 31 28.38 -11.45 0.08
CA ASN A 31 29.53 -11.81 -0.77
C ASN A 31 30.87 -11.24 -0.27
N LYS A 32 30.90 -10.40 0.76
CA LYS A 32 32.14 -9.85 1.33
C LYS A 32 32.80 -10.74 2.40
N GLY A 33 32.23 -11.91 2.71
CA GLY A 33 32.64 -12.69 3.88
C GLY A 33 32.78 -14.20 3.72
N LYS A 34 32.98 -14.73 2.50
CA LYS A 34 33.23 -16.17 2.33
C LYS A 34 34.31 -16.46 1.30
N ASP A 35 35.50 -16.72 1.80
CA ASP A 35 36.40 -17.70 1.19
C ASP A 35 35.80 -19.09 1.46
N GLU A 36 35.57 -19.87 0.41
CA GLU A 36 35.07 -21.24 0.48
C GLU A 36 36.19 -22.21 0.89
N PRO A 37 35.87 -23.23 1.70
CA PRO A 37 36.46 -24.54 1.50
C PRO A 37 35.37 -25.53 1.07
N ALA A 38 35.70 -26.27 0.01
CA ALA A 38 34.92 -27.38 -0.53
C ALA A 38 34.71 -28.48 0.51
N ALA A 39 33.52 -29.08 0.53
CA ALA A 39 33.26 -30.30 1.28
C ALA A 39 32.50 -31.32 0.42
N ASP A 40 32.96 -32.54 0.63
CA ASP A 40 32.88 -33.74 -0.18
C ASP A 40 31.50 -34.40 -0.18
N THR A 41 31.19 -35.10 -1.28
CA THR A 41 29.95 -35.85 -1.48
C THR A 41 30.09 -37.28 -0.97
N THR A 42 29.45 -37.64 0.13
CA THR A 42 29.01 -39.03 0.38
C THR A 42 27.74 -39.08 1.23
N GLY A 43 26.86 -40.03 0.90
CA GLY A 43 25.42 -39.92 1.08
C GLY A 43 24.84 -40.21 2.46
N SER A 44 23.63 -39.67 2.67
CA SER A 44 22.62 -40.17 3.60
C SER A 44 21.24 -39.63 3.18
N GLU A 45 20.20 -40.34 3.60
CA GLU A 45 18.82 -40.34 3.12
C GLU A 45 18.12 -38.97 2.96
N LYS A 46 17.27 -38.87 1.93
CA LYS A 46 16.39 -37.73 1.65
C LYS A 46 15.41 -37.47 2.81
N LYS A 47 15.77 -36.58 3.74
CA LYS A 47 14.80 -35.84 4.55
C LYS A 47 14.11 -34.77 3.69
N LYS A 48 12.76 -34.80 3.69
CA LYS A 48 11.90 -33.84 2.99
C LYS A 48 12.17 -32.40 3.45
N GLY A 49 12.65 -31.55 2.52
CA GLY A 49 12.18 -30.17 2.33
C GLY A 49 12.45 -29.05 3.35
N GLY A 50 13.21 -29.27 4.44
CA GLY A 50 13.32 -28.27 5.52
C GLY A 50 14.64 -27.48 5.65
N GLY A 51 15.76 -27.95 5.09
CA GLY A 51 17.09 -27.44 5.45
C GLY A 51 17.44 -26.04 4.92
N LEU A 52 17.50 -25.89 3.60
CA LEU A 52 18.11 -24.69 3.00
C LEU A 52 17.20 -23.45 3.01
N SER A 53 15.90 -23.61 2.73
CA SER A 53 14.94 -22.50 2.74
C SER A 53 14.68 -21.98 4.16
N GLY A 54 14.59 -22.87 5.16
CA GLY A 54 14.44 -22.46 6.57
C GLY A 54 15.64 -21.67 7.09
N LEU A 55 16.86 -22.10 6.72
CA LEU A 55 18.09 -21.35 7.05
C LEU A 55 18.13 -19.98 6.37
N LEU A 56 17.75 -19.88 5.09
CA LEU A 56 17.68 -18.60 4.38
C LEU A 56 16.59 -17.67 4.95
N ASN A 57 15.40 -18.18 5.24
CA ASN A 57 14.32 -17.43 5.91
C ASN A 57 14.79 -16.89 7.27
N LYS A 58 15.56 -17.67 8.04
CA LYS A 58 16.10 -17.24 9.32
C LYS A 58 17.17 -16.16 9.17
N ALA A 59 18.15 -16.36 8.28
CA ALA A 59 19.21 -15.39 8.04
C ALA A 59 18.68 -14.06 7.50
N VAL A 60 17.79 -14.12 6.51
CA VAL A 60 17.15 -12.93 5.92
C VAL A 60 16.20 -12.27 6.91
N GLY A 61 15.42 -13.04 7.67
CA GLY A 61 14.54 -12.49 8.71
C GLY A 61 15.32 -11.70 9.75
N SER A 62 16.43 -12.24 10.26
CA SER A 62 17.31 -11.53 11.21
C SER A 62 17.96 -10.29 10.59
N ALA A 63 18.46 -10.39 9.34
CA ALA A 63 19.04 -9.24 8.64
C ALA A 63 17.98 -8.15 8.38
N ALA A 64 16.75 -8.51 8.04
CA ALA A 64 15.64 -7.59 7.84
C ALA A 64 15.23 -6.89 9.14
N LYS A 65 15.21 -7.60 10.28
CA LYS A 65 14.98 -6.98 11.60
C LYS A 65 16.03 -5.91 11.91
N LEU A 66 17.30 -6.24 11.69
CA LEU A 66 18.42 -5.34 11.93
C LEU A 66 18.41 -4.14 10.96
N ALA A 67 18.21 -4.40 9.67
CA ALA A 67 18.12 -3.35 8.65
C ALA A 67 16.91 -2.44 8.86
N GLY A 68 15.76 -3.00 9.24
CA GLY A 68 14.55 -2.24 9.55
C GLY A 68 14.71 -1.36 10.78
N SER A 69 15.36 -1.85 11.84
CA SER A 69 15.63 -1.06 13.05
C SER A 69 16.67 0.03 12.82
N ILE A 70 17.81 -0.28 12.20
CA ILE A 70 18.86 0.71 11.90
C ILE A 70 18.39 1.70 10.84
N GLY A 71 17.88 1.21 9.71
CA GLY A 71 17.42 2.04 8.60
C GLY A 71 16.20 2.87 8.96
N GLY A 72 15.26 2.30 9.73
CA GLY A 72 14.11 3.02 10.26
C GLY A 72 14.52 4.12 11.24
N SER A 73 15.48 3.86 12.13
CA SER A 73 15.99 4.87 13.08
C SER A 73 16.73 5.99 12.35
N MET A 74 17.59 5.65 11.38
CA MET A 74 18.31 6.64 10.57
C MET A 74 17.38 7.49 9.70
N ALA A 75 16.25 6.92 9.26
CA ALA A 75 15.23 7.64 8.50
C ALA A 75 14.19 8.36 9.39
N GLY A 76 14.35 8.31 10.72
CA GLY A 76 13.40 8.91 11.67
C GLY A 76 12.03 8.24 11.71
N LEU A 77 11.88 7.03 11.16
CA LEU A 77 10.64 6.25 11.08
C LEU A 77 10.38 5.40 12.32
N THR A 78 11.37 5.22 13.19
CA THR A 78 11.21 4.50 14.46
C THR A 78 11.67 5.35 15.62
N ALA A 79 10.91 5.31 16.71
CA ALA A 79 11.22 6.02 17.94
C ALA A 79 10.86 5.16 19.16
N THR A 80 11.32 5.58 20.33
CA THR A 80 10.88 5.05 21.62
C THR A 80 10.07 6.13 22.33
N THR A 81 8.96 5.80 22.99
CA THR A 81 8.14 6.78 23.73
C THR A 81 7.60 6.21 25.04
N ALA A 82 7.59 7.05 26.07
CA ALA A 82 6.90 6.78 27.34
C ALA A 82 5.49 7.41 27.38
N ASP A 83 5.11 8.24 26.40
CA ASP A 83 3.78 8.85 26.32
C ASP A 83 2.85 8.00 25.45
N LEU A 84 1.96 7.27 26.11
CA LEU A 84 0.92 6.45 25.50
C LEU A 84 -0.14 7.32 24.79
N ASN A 85 -0.29 8.61 25.14
CA ASN A 85 -1.22 9.50 24.43
C ASN A 85 -0.73 9.85 23.01
N ALA A 86 0.57 9.78 22.75
CA ALA A 86 1.16 10.04 21.43
C ALA A 86 0.97 8.90 20.43
N VAL A 87 0.58 7.70 20.89
CA VAL A 87 0.52 6.49 20.06
C VAL A 87 -0.86 5.85 20.03
N MET A 88 -1.14 5.13 18.96
CA MET A 88 -2.32 4.29 18.79
C MET A 88 -1.89 2.83 18.56
N PRO A 89 -2.42 1.85 19.32
CA PRO A 89 -2.19 0.45 19.05
C PRO A 89 -3.00 -0.01 17.83
N GLN A 90 -2.34 -0.68 16.90
CA GLN A 90 -2.97 -1.50 15.86
C GLN A 90 -2.82 -2.96 16.28
N VAL A 91 -3.94 -3.63 16.55
CA VAL A 91 -3.94 -4.95 17.18
C VAL A 91 -4.51 -6.00 16.24
N TYR A 92 -3.83 -7.14 16.17
CA TYR A 92 -4.25 -8.31 15.39
C TYR A 92 -4.21 -9.53 16.30
N SER A 93 -5.31 -10.27 16.36
CA SER A 93 -5.38 -11.59 16.98
C SER A 93 -5.49 -12.63 15.86
N MET A 94 -4.63 -13.64 15.88
CA MET A 94 -4.68 -14.77 14.96
C MET A 94 -4.85 -16.06 15.73
N SER A 95 -5.69 -16.95 15.23
CA SER A 95 -6.01 -18.24 15.85
C SER A 95 -5.89 -19.40 14.86
N ASN A 96 -5.59 -20.58 15.39
CA ASN A 96 -5.29 -21.80 14.61
C ASN A 96 -4.10 -21.59 13.67
N LEU A 97 -2.96 -21.17 14.25
CA LEU A 97 -1.73 -20.93 13.49
C LEU A 97 -1.26 -22.21 12.76
N HIS A 98 -0.93 -22.08 11.48
CA HIS A 98 -0.50 -23.21 10.64
C HIS A 98 0.81 -23.89 11.13
N SER A 99 1.06 -25.11 10.65
CA SER A 99 2.26 -25.90 11.00
C SER A 99 3.57 -25.18 10.67
N LYS A 100 4.62 -25.44 11.45
CA LYS A 100 6.00 -24.99 11.15
C LYS A 100 6.52 -25.55 9.83
N ASP A 101 5.94 -26.64 9.32
CA ASP A 101 6.31 -27.23 8.03
C ASP A 101 5.96 -26.32 6.84
N VAL A 102 5.03 -25.38 7.03
CA VAL A 102 4.71 -24.39 6.00
C VAL A 102 5.93 -23.51 5.70
N ASN A 103 6.78 -23.24 6.72
CA ASN A 103 8.09 -22.59 6.62
C ASN A 103 8.03 -21.21 5.94
N VAL A 104 7.09 -20.37 6.35
CA VAL A 104 7.00 -18.98 5.88
C VAL A 104 7.89 -18.06 6.72
N LEU A 105 8.36 -16.97 6.11
CA LEU A 105 9.24 -15.97 6.73
C LEU A 105 8.71 -15.45 8.07
N GLN A 106 7.39 -15.32 8.21
CA GLN A 106 6.75 -14.88 9.45
C GLN A 106 7.11 -15.79 10.64
N GLN A 107 7.25 -17.11 10.42
CA GLN A 107 7.58 -18.06 11.50
C GLN A 107 9.01 -17.90 12.02
N THR A 108 9.92 -17.36 11.20
CA THR A 108 11.30 -17.04 11.62
C THR A 108 11.44 -15.60 12.09
N PHE A 109 10.62 -14.70 11.57
CA PHE A 109 10.60 -13.30 11.96
C PHE A 109 9.95 -13.10 13.35
N PHE A 110 8.94 -13.89 13.71
CA PHE A 110 8.29 -13.81 15.01
C PHE A 110 8.63 -15.03 15.86
N GLU A 111 9.36 -14.81 16.96
CA GLU A 111 9.76 -15.89 17.86
C GLU A 111 8.57 -16.36 18.70
N GLY A 112 8.47 -17.69 18.89
CA GLY A 112 7.44 -18.29 19.74
C GLY A 112 6.29 -18.96 18.99
N TRP A 113 6.32 -19.05 17.65
CA TRP A 113 5.26 -19.67 16.84
C TRP A 113 4.76 -21.02 17.40
N GLN A 114 3.47 -21.09 17.72
CA GLN A 114 2.79 -22.27 18.27
C GLN A 114 1.76 -22.80 17.26
N PRO A 115 2.02 -23.90 16.54
CA PRO A 115 1.02 -24.54 15.67
C PRO A 115 -0.28 -24.85 16.42
N GLY A 116 -1.42 -24.59 15.80
CA GLY A 116 -2.76 -24.72 16.40
C GLY A 116 -3.10 -23.68 17.47
N GLY A 117 -2.11 -22.93 17.96
CA GLY A 117 -2.28 -21.90 18.98
C GLY A 117 -2.71 -20.55 18.39
N ASN A 118 -2.33 -19.48 19.07
CA ASN A 118 -2.68 -18.11 18.74
C ASN A 118 -1.48 -17.17 18.74
N ALA A 119 -1.66 -16.06 18.05
CA ALA A 119 -0.82 -14.88 18.18
C ALA A 119 -1.65 -13.65 18.55
N VAL A 120 -1.09 -12.79 19.39
CA VAL A 120 -1.51 -11.38 19.51
C VAL A 120 -0.34 -10.55 19.01
N MET A 121 -0.59 -9.75 17.98
CA MET A 121 0.36 -8.84 17.38
C MET A 121 -0.12 -7.41 17.62
N MET A 122 0.78 -6.55 18.07
CA MET A 122 0.47 -5.15 18.36
C MET A 122 1.53 -4.28 17.73
N MET A 123 1.12 -3.26 16.99
CA MET A 123 2.01 -2.21 16.49
C MET A 123 1.58 -0.87 17.08
N PHE A 124 2.51 -0.17 17.72
CA PHE A 124 2.24 1.19 18.20
C PHE A 124 2.69 2.19 17.13
N THR A 125 1.72 2.94 16.62
CA THR A 125 1.91 3.95 15.58
C THR A 125 1.77 5.34 16.17
N ASN A 126 2.60 6.29 15.74
CA ASN A 126 2.47 7.67 16.15
C ASN A 126 1.20 8.29 15.52
N LYS A 127 0.39 9.00 16.33
CA LYS A 127 -0.85 9.65 15.86
C LYS A 127 -0.60 10.85 14.93
N ASN A 128 0.61 11.41 14.96
CA ASN A 128 0.95 12.71 14.37
C ASN A 128 2.15 12.65 13.42
N ALA A 129 2.75 11.47 13.23
CA ALA A 129 3.94 11.32 12.39
C ALA A 129 3.94 9.97 11.66
N LEU A 130 4.75 9.88 10.60
CA LEU A 130 5.14 8.62 10.01
C LEU A 130 6.21 7.95 10.88
N GLN A 131 5.81 7.54 12.08
CA GLN A 131 6.69 6.92 13.07
C GLN A 131 6.02 5.70 13.71
N TYR A 132 6.83 4.67 13.94
CA TYR A 132 6.47 3.49 14.70
C TYR A 132 7.22 3.49 16.03
N ASN A 133 6.50 3.30 17.11
CA ASN A 133 7.03 3.55 18.45
C ASN A 133 7.24 2.25 19.23
N LYS A 134 8.46 2.00 19.69
CA LYS A 134 8.68 1.13 20.83
C LYS A 134 8.12 1.83 22.08
N ILE A 135 7.38 1.12 22.92
CA ILE A 135 6.97 1.63 24.22
C ILE A 135 8.16 1.54 25.17
N ASP A 136 8.49 2.67 25.79
CA ASP A 136 9.40 2.73 26.92
C ASP A 136 8.66 2.25 28.18
N GLY A 137 8.81 0.97 28.49
CA GLY A 137 8.08 0.29 29.53
C GLY A 137 7.72 -1.15 29.13
N GLU A 138 6.61 -1.63 29.65
CA GLU A 138 6.17 -3.02 29.53
C GLU A 138 4.88 -3.12 28.70
N VAL A 139 4.87 -4.10 27.81
CA VAL A 139 3.68 -4.54 27.07
C VAL A 139 3.48 -6.01 27.42
N LEU A 140 2.34 -6.34 28.05
CA LEU A 140 2.02 -7.69 28.50
C LEU A 140 0.77 -8.20 27.80
N VAL A 141 0.72 -9.51 27.59
CA VAL A 141 -0.48 -10.26 27.20
C VAL A 141 -0.71 -11.35 28.24
N ASP A 142 -1.88 -11.33 28.88
CA ASP A 142 -2.24 -12.21 30.00
C ASP A 142 -1.17 -12.21 31.11
N GLY A 143 -0.66 -11.02 31.44
CA GLY A 143 0.39 -10.82 32.45
C GLY A 143 1.79 -11.25 32.03
N THR A 144 1.97 -11.84 30.84
CA THR A 144 3.27 -12.26 30.32
C THR A 144 3.85 -11.22 29.37
N PRO A 145 5.14 -10.86 29.45
CA PRO A 145 5.77 -9.91 28.53
C PRO A 145 5.62 -10.33 27.06
N ALA A 146 5.12 -9.42 26.23
CA ALA A 146 5.12 -9.57 24.78
C ALA A 146 6.53 -9.32 24.23
N ASN A 147 6.95 -10.13 23.25
CA ASN A 147 8.25 -9.99 22.63
C ASN A 147 8.27 -8.76 21.71
N PHE A 148 9.18 -7.82 21.94
CA PHE A 148 9.41 -6.72 21.01
C PHE A 148 10.21 -7.22 19.80
N VAL A 149 9.70 -6.97 18.59
CA VAL A 149 10.25 -7.52 17.36
C VAL A 149 11.09 -6.47 16.63
N THR A 150 10.45 -5.39 16.16
CA THR A 150 11.06 -4.22 15.51
C THR A 150 9.96 -3.19 15.21
N MET A 151 10.31 -1.94 14.88
CA MET A 151 9.37 -0.92 14.38
C MET A 151 8.06 -0.83 15.17
N GLY A 152 8.15 -0.75 16.50
CA GLY A 152 6.97 -0.67 17.38
C GLY A 152 6.09 -1.92 17.45
N VAL A 153 6.53 -3.04 16.86
CA VAL A 153 5.79 -4.32 16.85
C VAL A 153 6.15 -5.16 18.08
N TYR A 154 5.11 -5.67 18.71
CA TYR A 154 5.14 -6.65 19.79
C TYR A 154 4.35 -7.89 19.39
N SER A 155 4.82 -9.06 19.79
CA SER A 155 4.18 -10.35 19.52
C SER A 155 4.08 -11.20 20.79
N ALA A 156 2.92 -11.81 21.02
CA ALA A 156 2.72 -12.82 22.05
C ALA A 156 2.08 -14.08 21.44
N TYR A 157 2.59 -15.25 21.80
CA TYR A 157 2.09 -16.54 21.32
C TYR A 157 1.49 -17.35 22.47
N LEU A 158 0.30 -17.89 22.26
CA LEU A 158 -0.51 -18.51 23.30
C LEU A 158 -1.03 -19.86 22.81
N LYS A 159 -1.07 -20.87 23.68
CA LYS A 159 -1.61 -22.20 23.33
C LYS A 159 -3.14 -22.21 23.25
N ASP A 160 -3.82 -21.47 24.12
CA ASP A 160 -5.29 -21.48 24.25
C ASP A 160 -5.94 -20.39 23.38
N ASN A 161 -6.86 -20.79 22.48
CA ASN A 161 -7.62 -19.92 21.58
C ASN A 161 -9.06 -19.63 22.04
N THR A 162 -9.48 -20.21 23.16
CA THR A 162 -10.87 -20.18 23.61
C THR A 162 -11.16 -19.06 24.59
N LYS A 163 -10.12 -18.46 25.17
CA LYS A 163 -10.27 -17.46 26.24
C LYS A 163 -10.03 -16.03 25.74
N PRO A 164 -10.75 -15.04 26.33
CA PRO A 164 -10.39 -13.65 26.16
C PRO A 164 -8.95 -13.38 26.61
N LYS A 165 -8.27 -12.47 25.94
CA LYS A 165 -6.87 -12.11 26.21
C LYS A 165 -6.80 -10.68 26.68
N THR A 166 -6.10 -10.43 27.79
CA THR A 166 -5.91 -9.09 28.32
C THR A 166 -4.57 -8.55 27.87
N VAL A 167 -4.59 -7.39 27.20
CA VAL A 167 -3.39 -6.62 26.88
C VAL A 167 -3.26 -5.52 27.92
N SER A 168 -2.10 -5.40 28.54
CA SER A 168 -1.78 -4.28 29.44
C SER A 168 -0.47 -3.62 29.04
N VAL A 169 -0.47 -2.30 29.03
CA VAL A 169 0.69 -1.46 28.72
C VAL A 169 0.97 -0.57 29.92
N LYS A 170 2.23 -0.52 30.35
CA LYS A 170 2.70 0.37 31.42
C LYS A 170 3.97 1.05 30.94
N SER A 171 3.95 2.38 30.84
CA SER A 171 5.14 3.14 30.47
C SER A 171 5.97 3.55 31.68
N THR A 172 7.23 3.90 31.44
CA THR A 172 8.15 4.46 32.45
C THR A 172 7.69 5.81 33.00
N SER A 173 6.83 6.55 32.28
CA SER A 173 6.20 7.79 32.75
C SER A 173 5.05 7.56 33.74
N GLY A 174 4.71 6.28 34.01
CA GLY A 174 3.62 5.89 34.91
C GLY A 174 2.25 5.82 34.23
N GLN A 175 2.14 6.12 32.92
CA GLN A 175 0.90 5.93 32.20
C GLN A 175 0.61 4.44 32.00
N THR A 176 -0.67 4.09 32.09
CA THR A 176 -1.15 2.73 31.88
C THR A 176 -2.25 2.72 30.83
N ALA A 177 -2.40 1.58 30.17
CA ALA A 177 -3.56 1.26 29.35
C ALA A 177 -3.84 -0.25 29.42
N SER A 178 -5.11 -0.63 29.36
CA SER A 178 -5.50 -2.04 29.31
C SER A 178 -6.74 -2.23 28.45
N PHE A 179 -6.84 -3.37 27.78
CA PHE A 179 -8.02 -3.76 27.01
C PHE A 179 -8.07 -5.28 26.82
N THR A 180 -9.26 -5.81 26.59
CA THR A 180 -9.53 -7.23 26.43
C THR A 180 -9.95 -7.57 25.00
N LEU A 181 -9.30 -8.57 24.41
CA LEU A 181 -9.59 -9.14 23.11
C LEU A 181 -10.46 -10.39 23.29
N ALA A 182 -11.62 -10.44 22.64
CA ALA A 182 -12.45 -11.63 22.61
C ALA A 182 -11.81 -12.72 21.74
N PRO A 183 -12.02 -14.01 22.05
CA PRO A 183 -11.63 -15.10 21.16
C PRO A 183 -12.40 -15.02 19.83
N PRO A 184 -11.92 -15.67 18.75
CA PRO A 184 -12.65 -15.73 17.50
C PRO A 184 -14.05 -16.31 17.70
N ALA A 185 -15.07 -15.58 17.24
CA ALA A 185 -16.46 -16.05 17.27
C ALA A 185 -16.76 -17.07 16.17
N ASN A 186 -15.94 -17.10 15.12
CA ASN A 186 -16.14 -17.89 13.91
C ASN A 186 -15.15 -19.04 13.83
N THR A 187 -15.56 -20.14 13.20
CA THR A 187 -14.70 -21.26 12.81
C THR A 187 -14.44 -21.21 11.30
N ILE A 188 -13.31 -21.78 10.88
CA ILE A 188 -13.06 -22.07 9.47
C ILE A 188 -12.31 -23.39 9.35
N LYS A 189 -12.72 -24.23 8.39
CA LYS A 189 -12.05 -25.48 8.07
C LYS A 189 -12.05 -25.70 6.57
N LEU A 190 -10.87 -25.91 5.99
CA LEU A 190 -10.73 -26.33 4.60
C LEU A 190 -10.91 -27.85 4.53
N ILE A 191 -11.94 -28.32 3.83
CA ILE A 191 -12.26 -29.74 3.70
C ILE A 191 -11.44 -30.36 2.57
N SER A 192 -11.48 -29.76 1.39
CA SER A 192 -10.80 -30.27 0.19
C SER A 192 -10.38 -29.15 -0.77
N VAL A 193 -9.40 -29.46 -1.60
CA VAL A 193 -8.99 -28.64 -2.76
C VAL A 193 -9.14 -29.52 -3.99
N ASN A 194 -9.91 -29.08 -4.98
CA ASN A 194 -10.27 -29.87 -6.17
C ASN A 194 -10.79 -31.28 -5.80
N GLY A 195 -11.61 -31.38 -4.76
CA GLY A 195 -12.19 -32.64 -4.27
C GLY A 195 -11.22 -33.56 -3.52
N GLN A 196 -9.95 -33.15 -3.34
CA GLN A 196 -8.96 -33.95 -2.61
C GLN A 196 -8.66 -33.37 -1.23
N ALA A 197 -8.68 -34.23 -0.22
CA ALA A 197 -8.50 -33.83 1.17
C ALA A 197 -7.05 -33.45 1.51
N ASN A 198 -6.04 -33.92 0.77
CA ASN A 198 -4.63 -33.67 1.04
C ASN A 198 -3.80 -33.64 -0.26
N ASN A 199 -2.83 -32.72 -0.34
CA ASN A 199 -1.82 -32.63 -1.41
C ASN A 199 -2.41 -32.65 -2.83
N ALA A 200 -3.55 -31.97 -3.02
CA ALA A 200 -4.25 -31.92 -4.29
C ALA A 200 -3.33 -31.41 -5.42
N PRO A 201 -3.36 -32.02 -6.62
CA PRO A 201 -2.73 -31.45 -7.80
C PRO A 201 -3.50 -30.21 -8.24
N VAL A 202 -2.79 -29.10 -8.41
CA VAL A 202 -3.38 -27.79 -8.75
C VAL A 202 -2.67 -27.20 -9.97
N ASP A 203 -3.44 -27.04 -11.04
CA ASP A 203 -3.07 -26.26 -12.23
C ASP A 203 -3.61 -24.85 -12.06
N LEU A 204 -2.74 -23.90 -11.73
CA LEU A 204 -3.12 -22.50 -11.47
C LEU A 204 -3.48 -21.73 -12.76
N THR A 205 -3.43 -22.36 -13.93
CA THR A 205 -3.98 -21.79 -15.17
C THR A 205 -5.46 -22.10 -15.36
N LYS A 206 -6.05 -22.88 -14.44
CA LYS A 206 -7.46 -23.26 -14.41
C LYS A 206 -8.09 -22.87 -13.09
N ASP A 207 -9.41 -22.97 -13.04
CA ASP A 207 -10.17 -22.70 -11.84
C ASP A 207 -9.85 -23.73 -10.75
N VAL A 208 -9.80 -23.27 -9.51
CA VAL A 208 -9.56 -24.11 -8.33
C VAL A 208 -10.79 -24.08 -7.45
N THR A 209 -11.28 -25.26 -7.08
CA THR A 209 -12.43 -25.38 -6.17
C THR A 209 -11.95 -25.66 -4.75
N LEU A 210 -12.45 -24.89 -3.79
CA LEU A 210 -12.30 -25.14 -2.36
C LEU A 210 -13.63 -25.59 -1.77
N GLU A 211 -13.60 -26.63 -0.96
CA GLU A 211 -14.72 -27.01 -0.09
C GLU A 211 -14.38 -26.61 1.34
N ILE A 212 -15.24 -25.82 1.96
CA ILE A 212 -15.03 -25.23 3.27
C ILE A 212 -16.22 -25.62 4.15
N GLU A 213 -15.97 -25.94 5.42
CA GLU A 213 -17.04 -26.12 6.39
C GLU A 213 -17.82 -24.81 6.53
N THR A 214 -19.14 -24.88 6.34
CA THR A 214 -20.00 -23.69 6.43
C THR A 214 -19.86 -23.03 7.78
N GLY A 215 -19.79 -21.70 7.76
CA GLY A 215 -19.84 -20.92 9.00
C GLY A 215 -21.16 -21.10 9.75
N PRO A 216 -21.26 -20.49 10.93
CA PRO A 216 -22.56 -20.28 11.57
C PRO A 216 -23.55 -19.67 10.57
N ALA A 217 -24.82 -20.09 10.62
CA ALA A 217 -25.85 -19.52 9.78
C ALA A 217 -25.93 -18.00 9.98
N GLY A 218 -25.87 -17.23 8.89
CA GLY A 218 -25.90 -15.76 8.91
C GLY A 218 -24.52 -15.08 9.02
N ASP A 219 -23.42 -15.82 9.10
CA ASP A 219 -22.07 -15.23 9.03
C ASP A 219 -21.71 -14.83 7.59
N ASN A 220 -21.75 -13.53 7.32
CA ASN A 220 -21.39 -12.93 6.02
C ASN A 220 -19.93 -12.46 5.96
N THR A 221 -19.06 -12.92 6.88
CA THR A 221 -17.64 -12.57 6.87
C THR A 221 -16.95 -13.18 5.64
N PRO A 222 -16.32 -12.35 4.77
CA PRO A 222 -15.62 -12.88 3.59
C PRO A 222 -14.50 -13.84 3.95
N VAL A 223 -14.27 -14.82 3.06
CA VAL A 223 -13.17 -15.77 3.16
C VAL A 223 -11.99 -15.25 2.36
N LEU A 224 -10.91 -14.90 3.05
CA LEU A 224 -9.61 -14.60 2.46
C LEU A 224 -8.92 -15.90 2.06
N VAL A 225 -8.48 -16.00 0.80
CA VAL A 225 -7.63 -17.09 0.33
C VAL A 225 -6.22 -16.56 0.07
N MET A 226 -5.23 -17.26 0.62
CA MET A 226 -3.81 -17.00 0.37
C MET A 226 -3.09 -18.27 -0.05
N LEU A 227 -2.04 -18.11 -0.83
CA LEU A 227 -1.20 -19.21 -1.32
C LEU A 227 0.26 -18.91 -1.01
N THR A 228 0.98 -19.89 -0.46
CA THR A 228 2.42 -19.72 -0.28
C THR A 228 3.17 -19.81 -1.61
N GLY A 229 4.11 -18.90 -1.80
CA GLY A 229 5.04 -18.91 -2.92
C GLY A 229 6.46 -18.63 -2.44
N GLN A 230 7.44 -18.94 -3.28
CA GLN A 230 8.86 -18.81 -2.97
C GLN A 230 9.60 -17.98 -4.02
N ILE A 231 10.35 -16.98 -3.55
CA ILE A 231 11.27 -16.16 -4.36
C ILE A 231 12.66 -16.25 -3.71
N ILE A 232 13.66 -16.75 -4.44
CA ILE A 232 15.07 -16.83 -3.97
C ILE A 232 15.16 -17.48 -2.57
N GLY A 233 14.49 -18.61 -2.38
CA GLY A 233 14.49 -19.34 -1.11
C GLY A 233 13.58 -18.77 -0.02
N LEU A 234 13.06 -17.54 -0.18
CA LEU A 234 12.15 -16.90 0.76
C LEU A 234 10.72 -17.30 0.46
N ARG A 235 10.06 -17.87 1.46
CA ARG A 235 8.67 -18.31 1.35
C ARG A 235 7.76 -17.40 2.14
N THR A 236 6.66 -16.97 1.54
CA THR A 236 5.63 -16.18 2.23
C THR A 236 4.26 -16.44 1.61
N PHE A 237 3.22 -15.90 2.24
CA PHE A 237 1.86 -15.92 1.71
C PHE A 237 1.66 -14.78 0.72
N TYR A 238 1.03 -15.12 -0.38
CA TYR A 238 0.55 -14.19 -1.38
C TYR A 238 -0.96 -14.29 -1.46
N GLU A 239 -1.60 -13.15 -1.50
CA GLU A 239 -3.05 -13.05 -1.54
C GLU A 239 -3.57 -13.54 -2.90
N VAL A 240 -4.63 -14.34 -2.86
CA VAL A 240 -5.38 -14.79 -4.04
C VAL A 240 -6.68 -13.99 -4.17
N GLY A 241 -7.36 -13.71 -3.05
CA GLY A 241 -8.46 -12.75 -2.98
C GLY A 241 -9.47 -13.05 -1.89
N TRP A 242 -10.58 -12.28 -1.89
CA TRP A 242 -11.66 -12.38 -0.93
C TRP A 242 -12.95 -12.88 -1.57
N PHE A 243 -13.57 -13.88 -0.97
CA PHE A 243 -14.71 -14.59 -1.55
C PHE A 243 -15.90 -14.61 -0.59
N GLU A 244 -17.10 -14.75 -1.14
CA GLU A 244 -18.31 -14.97 -0.37
C GLU A 244 -18.18 -16.22 0.52
N PRO A 245 -18.72 -16.21 1.74
CA PRO A 245 -18.67 -17.35 2.66
C PRO A 245 -19.62 -18.47 2.24
N LYS A 246 -19.22 -19.24 1.22
CA LYS A 246 -19.94 -20.42 0.73
C LYS A 246 -19.22 -21.70 1.12
N SER A 247 -19.98 -22.81 1.18
CA SER A 247 -19.42 -24.17 1.36
C SER A 247 -18.50 -24.59 0.22
N LYS A 248 -18.74 -24.03 -0.98
CA LYS A 248 -17.94 -24.25 -2.18
C LYS A 248 -17.54 -22.91 -2.77
N ILE A 249 -16.23 -22.68 -2.86
CA ILE A 249 -15.65 -21.48 -3.48
C ILE A 249 -14.95 -21.92 -4.76
N VAL A 250 -15.31 -21.30 -5.88
CA VAL A 250 -14.60 -21.47 -7.15
C VAL A 250 -13.71 -20.25 -7.32
N ILE A 251 -12.40 -20.48 -7.39
CA ILE A 251 -11.38 -19.47 -7.60
C ILE A 251 -11.03 -19.47 -9.08
N PRO A 252 -11.36 -18.42 -9.83
CA PRO A 252 -11.00 -18.32 -11.24
C PRO A 252 -9.49 -18.32 -11.44
N ALA A 253 -9.03 -18.86 -12.58
CA ALA A 253 -7.63 -18.79 -12.98
C ALA A 253 -7.04 -17.37 -12.97
N ALA A 254 -7.88 -16.34 -13.19
CA ALA A 254 -7.49 -14.93 -13.15
C ALA A 254 -6.85 -14.55 -11.81
N MET A 255 -7.45 -14.97 -10.69
CA MET A 255 -7.00 -14.62 -9.33
C MET A 255 -5.54 -15.03 -9.08
N PHE A 256 -5.11 -16.16 -9.67
CA PHE A 256 -3.73 -16.62 -9.55
C PHE A 256 -2.74 -15.83 -10.43
N ARG A 257 -3.20 -15.26 -11.55
CA ARG A 257 -2.38 -14.38 -12.41
C ARG A 257 -2.12 -13.03 -11.77
N ASN A 258 -3.01 -12.54 -10.90
CA ASN A 258 -2.95 -11.19 -10.31
C ASN A 258 -2.60 -11.19 -8.81
N MET A 259 -2.10 -12.32 -8.26
CA MET A 259 -1.60 -12.38 -6.88
C MET A 259 -0.57 -11.28 -6.60
N ASN A 260 -0.52 -10.81 -5.35
CA ASN A 260 0.49 -9.84 -4.91
C ASN A 260 1.90 -10.39 -5.12
N GLY A 261 2.89 -9.57 -5.49
CA GLY A 261 4.30 -9.96 -5.47
C GLY A 261 4.94 -10.29 -6.83
N VAL A 262 5.51 -9.26 -7.43
CA VAL A 262 6.79 -9.25 -8.17
C VAL A 262 7.06 -10.33 -9.23
N ALA A 263 6.73 -10.01 -10.49
CA ALA A 263 7.28 -10.60 -11.71
C ALA A 263 7.20 -12.14 -11.82
N ASN A 264 7.57 -12.68 -12.98
CA ASN A 264 7.51 -14.11 -13.30
C ASN A 264 8.45 -15.02 -12.46
N LYS A 265 8.83 -14.66 -11.23
CA LYS A 265 9.86 -15.34 -10.41
C LYS A 265 9.34 -16.12 -9.20
N ILE A 266 8.03 -16.06 -8.89
CA ILE A 266 7.45 -16.93 -7.86
C ILE A 266 7.47 -18.38 -8.34
N ASN A 267 7.94 -19.27 -7.47
CA ASN A 267 7.78 -20.73 -7.58
C ASN A 267 6.90 -21.23 -6.43
N PHE A 268 6.34 -22.43 -6.58
CA PHE A 268 5.37 -23.00 -5.62
C PHE A 268 5.81 -24.35 -5.01
N PRO A 269 7.04 -24.48 -4.47
CA PRO A 269 7.48 -25.72 -3.86
C PRO A 269 6.73 -25.97 -2.55
N ASN A 270 6.19 -27.18 -2.33
CA ASN A 270 5.40 -27.52 -1.13
C ASN A 270 4.39 -26.42 -0.77
N ALA A 271 3.63 -25.97 -1.77
CA ALA A 271 2.72 -24.84 -1.60
C ALA A 271 1.62 -25.18 -0.60
N TYR A 272 1.16 -24.17 0.12
CA TYR A 272 0.14 -24.27 1.15
C TYR A 272 -0.93 -23.21 0.84
N ILE A 273 -2.15 -23.66 0.66
CA ILE A 273 -3.31 -22.79 0.50
C ILE A 273 -3.96 -22.61 1.86
N GLN A 274 -4.12 -21.35 2.26
CA GLN A 274 -4.73 -20.95 3.52
C GLN A 274 -6.04 -20.23 3.22
N VAL A 275 -7.07 -20.59 3.96
CA VAL A 275 -8.33 -19.87 4.05
C VAL A 275 -8.40 -19.16 5.39
N SER A 276 -9.00 -17.98 5.44
CA SER A 276 -9.07 -17.19 6.67
C SER A 276 -10.37 -16.39 6.72
N ARG A 277 -10.92 -16.24 7.92
CA ARG A 277 -11.97 -15.24 8.20
C ARG A 277 -11.38 -14.20 9.13
N SER A 278 -11.55 -12.92 8.78
CA SER A 278 -11.14 -11.78 9.59
C SER A 278 -12.37 -10.94 9.91
N ALA A 279 -12.54 -10.58 11.18
CA ALA A 279 -13.54 -9.62 11.61
C ALA A 279 -12.87 -8.49 12.38
N ILE A 280 -13.28 -7.25 12.11
CA ILE A 280 -12.91 -6.10 12.93
C ILE A 280 -13.83 -6.04 14.13
N GLN A 281 -13.24 -6.09 15.32
CA GLN A 281 -13.95 -6.09 16.60
C GLN A 281 -13.50 -4.90 17.46
N LYS A 282 -14.39 -4.42 18.33
CA LYS A 282 -14.01 -3.49 19.39
C LYS A 282 -13.50 -4.28 20.58
N ALA A 283 -12.38 -3.86 21.14
CA ALA A 283 -11.91 -4.40 22.41
C ALA A 283 -12.88 -4.01 23.54
N THR A 284 -12.91 -4.82 24.59
CA THR A 284 -13.71 -4.58 25.80
C THR A 284 -12.80 -4.19 26.96
N ASN A 285 -13.38 -3.74 28.09
CA ASN A 285 -12.63 -3.35 29.28
C ASN A 285 -11.49 -2.35 29.00
N VAL A 286 -11.70 -1.44 28.04
CA VAL A 286 -10.71 -0.44 27.64
C VAL A 286 -10.54 0.56 28.79
N SER A 287 -9.31 0.78 29.22
CA SER A 287 -8.97 1.70 30.31
C SER A 287 -7.62 2.38 30.10
N GLY A 288 -7.42 3.51 30.77
CA GLY A 288 -6.17 4.27 30.74
C GLY A 288 -6.04 5.24 29.55
N ALA A 289 -4.84 5.28 28.97
CA ALA A 289 -4.47 6.24 27.91
C ALA A 289 -5.18 5.98 26.57
N PHE A 290 -5.52 4.73 26.26
CA PHE A 290 -6.30 4.40 25.07
C PHE A 290 -7.80 4.54 25.36
N LYS A 291 -8.52 5.26 24.50
CA LYS A 291 -9.97 5.50 24.65
C LYS A 291 -10.82 4.47 23.95
N ASP A 292 -10.40 4.09 22.74
CA ASP A 292 -10.99 3.03 21.95
C ASP A 292 -9.87 2.20 21.33
N VAL A 293 -10.09 0.90 21.22
CA VAL A 293 -9.19 -0.02 20.53
C VAL A 293 -10.03 -0.94 19.65
N THR A 294 -9.75 -0.92 18.35
CA THR A 294 -10.26 -1.90 17.40
C THR A 294 -9.16 -2.89 17.05
N TYR A 295 -9.52 -4.14 16.83
CA TYR A 295 -8.57 -5.17 16.45
C TYR A 295 -9.15 -6.07 15.35
N ALA A 296 -8.27 -6.56 14.49
CA ALA A 296 -8.63 -7.61 13.54
C ALA A 296 -8.49 -8.97 14.23
N ASN A 297 -9.57 -9.76 14.23
CA ASN A 297 -9.58 -11.11 14.77
C ASN A 297 -9.68 -12.11 13.63
N MET A 298 -8.61 -12.85 13.40
CA MET A 298 -8.44 -13.74 12.27
C MET A 298 -8.35 -15.18 12.74
N ILE A 299 -9.13 -16.06 12.12
CA ILE A 299 -8.97 -17.51 12.24
C ILE A 299 -8.57 -18.08 10.89
N THR A 300 -7.64 -19.03 10.90
CA THR A 300 -7.06 -19.59 9.68
C THR A 300 -7.16 -21.10 9.65
N ASP A 301 -7.26 -21.70 8.47
CA ASP A 301 -7.01 -23.13 8.24
C ASP A 301 -6.42 -23.31 6.84
N GLY A 302 -5.85 -24.47 6.52
CA GLY A 302 -5.26 -24.67 5.21
C GLY A 302 -4.64 -26.03 4.98
N LYS A 303 -4.21 -26.26 3.73
CA LYS A 303 -3.67 -27.54 3.27
C LYS A 303 -2.47 -27.37 2.35
N PHE A 304 -1.57 -28.34 2.39
CA PHE A 304 -0.55 -28.48 1.35
C PHE A 304 -1.21 -28.91 0.04
N ILE A 305 -0.70 -28.33 -1.06
CA ILE A 305 -1.09 -28.64 -2.44
C ILE A 305 0.16 -28.88 -3.29
N ASN A 306 0.00 -29.61 -4.38
CA ASN A 306 1.02 -29.81 -5.38
C ASN A 306 0.72 -28.97 -6.61
N VAL A 307 1.37 -27.81 -6.76
CA VAL A 307 1.19 -26.96 -7.94
C VAL A 307 1.87 -27.62 -9.14
N THR A 308 1.07 -28.10 -10.09
CA THR A 308 1.54 -28.79 -11.30
C THR A 308 1.89 -27.82 -12.41
N THR A 309 1.16 -26.70 -12.49
CA THR A 309 1.34 -25.68 -13.51
C THR A 309 1.22 -24.30 -12.88
N LYS A 310 2.20 -23.44 -13.16
CA LYS A 310 2.26 -22.04 -12.70
C LYS A 310 1.55 -21.12 -13.69
N PRO A 311 0.87 -20.06 -13.23
CA PRO A 311 0.28 -19.09 -14.14
C PRO A 311 1.35 -18.16 -14.74
N GLN A 312 1.03 -17.56 -15.88
CA GLN A 312 1.73 -16.35 -16.32
C GLN A 312 1.18 -15.16 -15.53
N PHE A 313 2.02 -14.52 -14.73
CA PHE A 313 1.59 -13.42 -13.88
C PHE A 313 1.33 -12.14 -14.69
N ASN A 314 0.21 -11.50 -14.41
CA ASN A 314 -0.13 -10.18 -14.91
C ASN A 314 0.58 -9.11 -14.06
N GLN A 315 1.20 -8.13 -14.72
CA GLN A 315 1.91 -7.03 -14.04
C GLN A 315 1.06 -5.76 -13.90
N GLY A 316 -0.22 -5.82 -14.27
CA GLY A 316 -1.07 -4.64 -14.38
C GLY A 316 -0.89 -3.94 -15.72
N ILE A 317 -1.26 -2.67 -15.77
CA ILE A 317 -1.15 -1.82 -16.95
C ILE A 317 -0.17 -0.71 -16.65
N GLU A 318 0.87 -0.59 -17.47
CA GLU A 318 1.77 0.57 -17.48
C GLU A 318 1.78 1.15 -18.89
N ILE A 319 1.64 2.47 -18.99
CA ILE A 319 1.68 3.24 -20.23
C ILE A 319 2.66 4.38 -20.03
N LYS A 320 3.62 4.50 -20.95
CA LYS A 320 4.55 5.61 -21.03
C LYS A 320 4.73 6.00 -22.49
N GLU A 321 4.04 7.05 -22.90
CA GLU A 321 3.95 7.44 -24.30
C GLU A 321 3.97 8.96 -24.45
N GLU A 322 4.56 9.44 -25.55
CA GLU A 322 4.47 10.83 -25.98
C GLU A 322 3.30 10.94 -26.96
N VAL A 323 2.32 11.80 -26.65
CA VAL A 323 1.13 11.99 -27.48
C VAL A 323 1.12 13.39 -28.07
N LYS A 324 0.69 13.48 -29.33
CA LYS A 324 0.36 14.77 -29.97
C LYS A 324 -1.04 15.19 -29.53
N LEU A 325 -1.15 16.45 -29.10
CA LEU A 325 -2.38 17.07 -28.64
C LEU A 325 -3.07 17.85 -29.78
N ALA A 326 -4.34 18.23 -29.58
CA ALA A 326 -5.10 19.00 -30.55
C ALA A 326 -4.47 20.37 -30.84
N SER A 327 -3.78 20.95 -29.85
CA SER A 327 -2.97 22.18 -29.98
C SER A 327 -1.76 22.03 -30.91
N GLY A 328 -1.39 20.80 -31.30
CA GLY A 328 -0.16 20.48 -32.01
C GLY A 328 1.05 20.25 -31.08
N ASN A 329 0.94 20.63 -29.80
CA ASN A 329 1.95 20.37 -28.78
C ASN A 329 2.04 18.87 -28.47
N LYS A 330 3.10 18.50 -27.75
CA LYS A 330 3.29 17.14 -27.25
C LYS A 330 3.16 17.11 -25.73
N ALA A 331 2.64 16.00 -25.22
CA ALA A 331 2.65 15.68 -23.81
C ALA A 331 3.18 14.26 -23.58
N THR A 332 3.98 14.10 -22.53
CA THR A 332 4.39 12.78 -22.04
C THR A 332 3.37 12.31 -21.02
N ILE A 333 2.72 11.17 -21.30
CA ILE A 333 1.79 10.51 -20.40
C ILE A 333 2.48 9.30 -19.79
N GLU A 334 2.59 9.29 -18.46
CA GLU A 334 2.99 8.14 -17.66
C GLU A 334 1.81 7.75 -16.77
N THR A 335 1.12 6.65 -17.08
CA THR A 335 -0.08 6.25 -16.35
C THR A 335 -0.08 4.76 -16.09
N ALA A 336 -0.61 4.36 -14.94
CA ALA A 336 -0.54 2.99 -14.48
C ALA A 336 -1.79 2.55 -13.73
N LYS A 337 -2.02 1.25 -13.78
CA LYS A 337 -3.02 0.52 -13.00
C LYS A 337 -2.35 -0.74 -12.47
N LYS A 338 -2.53 -1.03 -11.19
CA LYS A 338 -2.04 -2.27 -10.58
C LYS A 338 -2.76 -3.47 -11.18
N GLN A 339 -2.24 -4.67 -10.95
CA GLN A 339 -2.91 -5.92 -11.29
C GLN A 339 -4.33 -6.01 -10.70
N ALA A 340 -5.21 -6.79 -11.33
CA ALA A 340 -6.65 -6.76 -11.12
C ALA A 340 -7.06 -6.84 -9.65
N LEU A 341 -6.46 -7.74 -8.87
CA LEU A 341 -6.70 -7.90 -7.43
C LEU A 341 -6.68 -6.59 -6.62
N PHE A 342 -5.84 -5.62 -7.00
CA PHE A 342 -5.67 -4.35 -6.28
C PHE A 342 -6.26 -3.13 -6.98
N ALA A 343 -6.83 -3.30 -8.17
CA ALA A 343 -7.30 -2.22 -9.02
C ALA A 343 -8.61 -2.57 -9.72
N PRO A 344 -9.77 -2.08 -9.22
CA PRO A 344 -11.06 -2.32 -9.83
C PRO A 344 -11.15 -1.71 -11.22
N PRO A 345 -11.95 -2.28 -12.14
CA PRO A 345 -12.22 -1.66 -13.43
C PRO A 345 -12.64 -0.19 -13.29
N LEU A 346 -12.27 0.70 -14.22
CA LEU A 346 -12.72 2.09 -14.20
C LEU A 346 -14.25 2.20 -14.23
N SER A 347 -14.94 1.21 -14.82
CA SER A 347 -16.40 1.10 -14.83
C SER A 347 -17.02 0.83 -13.45
N HIS A 348 -16.23 0.44 -12.44
CA HIS A 348 -16.67 0.31 -11.05
C HIS A 348 -16.78 1.66 -10.32
N ILE A 349 -16.21 2.74 -10.87
CA ILE A 349 -16.39 4.08 -10.31
C ILE A 349 -17.85 4.50 -10.53
N LYS A 350 -18.64 4.59 -9.46
CA LYS A 350 -20.06 5.00 -9.53
C LYS A 350 -20.26 6.41 -8.99
N ARG A 351 -19.55 6.76 -7.91
CA ARG A 351 -19.62 8.06 -7.26
C ARG A 351 -18.23 8.48 -6.83
N ILE A 352 -17.78 9.63 -7.32
CA ILE A 352 -16.40 10.11 -7.11
C ILE A 352 -16.37 11.55 -6.61
N GLY A 353 -15.54 11.81 -5.60
CA GLY A 353 -15.33 13.15 -5.05
C GLY A 353 -13.85 13.51 -4.97
N ALA A 354 -13.54 14.79 -5.20
CA ALA A 354 -12.18 15.30 -5.04
C ALA A 354 -11.86 15.57 -3.56
N ILE A 355 -10.75 15.00 -3.08
CA ILE A 355 -10.24 15.24 -1.72
C ILE A 355 -8.98 16.12 -1.70
N SER A 356 -8.34 16.28 -2.85
CA SER A 356 -7.17 17.14 -3.04
C SER A 356 -7.15 17.65 -4.47
N PHE A 357 -7.12 18.97 -4.62
CA PHE A 357 -6.89 19.62 -5.90
C PHE A 357 -6.05 20.87 -5.65
N LEU A 358 -4.81 20.86 -6.10
CA LEU A 358 -3.86 21.92 -5.76
C LEU A 358 -2.88 22.23 -6.88
N VAL A 359 -2.38 23.47 -6.87
CA VAL A 359 -1.27 23.95 -7.70
C VAL A 359 -0.10 24.29 -6.78
N GLN A 360 1.09 23.78 -7.08
CA GLN A 360 2.30 24.07 -6.33
C GLN A 360 3.53 24.16 -7.25
N GLY A 361 4.61 24.77 -6.77
CA GLY A 361 5.85 24.86 -7.52
C GLY A 361 6.94 25.60 -6.77
N THR A 362 8.09 25.77 -7.42
CA THR A 362 9.19 26.61 -6.93
C THR A 362 9.29 27.89 -7.75
N THR A 363 9.64 28.97 -7.07
CA THR A 363 9.88 30.31 -7.61
C THR A 363 11.35 30.55 -7.86
N SER A 364 12.24 29.74 -7.28
CA SER A 364 13.68 29.83 -7.54
C SER A 364 14.28 28.45 -7.83
N PHE A 365 15.33 28.45 -8.64
CA PHE A 365 16.21 27.31 -8.82
C PHE A 365 17.65 27.79 -8.76
N TYR A 366 18.49 27.09 -7.99
CA TYR A 366 19.92 27.37 -7.86
C TYR A 366 20.70 26.06 -7.98
N ASP A 367 21.57 25.97 -8.98
CA ASP A 367 22.46 24.82 -9.17
C ASP A 367 23.92 25.27 -9.19
N VAL A 368 24.77 24.44 -8.59
CA VAL A 368 26.21 24.68 -8.45
C VAL A 368 26.94 23.49 -9.04
N LYS A 369 27.70 23.75 -10.09
CA LYS A 369 28.59 22.76 -10.69
C LYS A 369 30.03 23.12 -10.35
N ASP A 370 30.63 22.32 -9.48
CA ASP A 370 32.05 22.41 -9.14
C ASP A 370 32.86 21.53 -10.10
N ASN A 371 33.80 22.12 -10.83
CA ASN A 371 34.81 21.40 -11.58
C ASN A 371 36.12 21.36 -10.80
N LYS A 372 36.33 20.28 -10.04
CA LYS A 372 37.52 20.08 -9.20
C LYS A 372 38.84 20.01 -9.98
N TRP A 373 38.79 19.75 -11.29
CA TRP A 373 39.98 19.68 -12.14
C TRP A 373 40.45 21.04 -12.64
N MET A 374 39.52 22.00 -12.79
CA MET A 374 39.81 23.36 -13.25
C MET A 374 39.70 24.42 -12.14
N ASP A 375 39.46 23.99 -10.90
CA ASP A 375 39.12 24.84 -9.75
C ASP A 375 38.07 25.93 -10.06
N THR A 376 37.05 25.57 -10.86
CA THR A 376 36.01 26.50 -11.30
C THR A 376 34.66 26.08 -10.76
N ARG A 377 33.92 27.06 -10.23
CA ARG A 377 32.53 26.92 -9.79
C ARG A 377 31.62 27.65 -10.77
N THR A 378 30.70 26.93 -11.41
CA THR A 378 29.65 27.52 -12.24
C THR A 378 28.34 27.48 -11.46
N THR A 379 27.68 28.63 -11.33
CA THR A 379 26.35 28.74 -10.73
C THR A 379 25.31 29.05 -11.81
N LYS A 380 24.12 28.46 -11.69
CA LYS A 380 22.95 28.80 -12.50
C LYS A 380 21.80 29.13 -11.56
N SER A 381 21.23 30.32 -11.73
CA SER A 381 20.02 30.72 -11.02
C SER A 381 18.92 31.14 -11.98
N ALA A 382 17.69 30.79 -11.65
CA ALA A 382 16.50 31.31 -12.30
C ALA A 382 15.45 31.63 -11.25
N GLU A 383 14.65 32.65 -11.56
CA GLU A 383 13.53 33.09 -10.74
C GLU A 383 12.25 33.09 -11.59
N PHE A 384 11.14 32.80 -10.94
CA PHE A 384 9.80 32.81 -11.52
C PHE A 384 8.88 33.63 -10.62
N PRO A 385 8.05 34.53 -11.17
CA PRO A 385 7.27 35.44 -10.37
C PRO A 385 6.25 34.70 -9.50
N VAL A 386 5.99 35.28 -8.32
CA VAL A 386 4.87 34.89 -7.46
C VAL A 386 3.62 35.61 -7.93
N PHE A 387 2.54 34.87 -8.15
CA PHE A 387 1.25 35.46 -8.50
C PHE A 387 0.33 35.54 -7.28
N PRO A 388 -0.61 36.51 -7.24
CA PRO A 388 -1.64 36.55 -6.21
C PRO A 388 -2.51 35.28 -6.18
N ALA A 389 -3.06 34.96 -5.01
CA ALA A 389 -3.87 33.75 -4.79
C ALA A 389 -5.08 33.69 -5.74
N GLU A 390 -5.65 34.84 -6.09
CA GLU A 390 -6.81 35.00 -6.96
C GLU A 390 -6.53 34.52 -8.39
N VAL A 391 -5.29 34.65 -8.86
CA VAL A 391 -4.86 34.15 -10.18
C VAL A 391 -4.91 32.63 -10.20
N TYR A 392 -4.33 31.98 -9.19
CA TYR A 392 -4.36 30.53 -9.06
C TYR A 392 -5.79 30.01 -8.84
N GLN A 393 -6.61 30.72 -8.06
CA GLN A 393 -8.01 30.38 -7.85
C GLN A 393 -8.79 30.41 -9.18
N SER A 394 -8.62 31.45 -9.99
CA SER A 394 -9.25 31.55 -11.33
C SER A 394 -8.83 30.42 -12.28
N ILE A 395 -7.56 30.02 -12.24
CA ILE A 395 -7.05 28.88 -13.01
C ILE A 395 -7.71 27.58 -12.53
N MET A 396 -7.76 27.35 -11.21
CA MET A 396 -8.37 26.15 -10.64
C MET A 396 -9.88 26.09 -10.88
N ASP A 397 -10.60 27.22 -10.83
CA ASP A 397 -12.03 27.32 -11.14
C ASP A 397 -12.37 26.92 -12.59
N LYS A 398 -11.42 27.08 -13.52
CA LYS A 398 -11.57 26.59 -14.90
C LYS A 398 -11.18 25.12 -15.06
N MET A 399 -10.04 24.72 -14.48
CA MET A 399 -9.50 23.37 -14.66
C MET A 399 -10.29 22.30 -13.91
N TYR A 400 -10.76 22.60 -12.69
CA TYR A 400 -11.45 21.62 -11.85
C TYR A 400 -12.71 21.07 -12.52
N PRO A 401 -13.66 21.89 -13.02
CA PRO A 401 -14.85 21.39 -13.72
C PRO A 401 -14.50 20.54 -14.95
N GLN A 402 -13.53 20.97 -15.75
CA GLN A 402 -13.11 20.24 -16.95
C GLN A 402 -12.57 18.83 -16.64
N LEU A 403 -11.74 18.71 -15.61
CA LEU A 403 -11.20 17.42 -15.18
C LEU A 403 -12.29 16.52 -14.60
N MET A 404 -13.24 17.07 -13.84
CA MET A 404 -14.37 16.30 -13.31
C MET A 404 -15.33 15.85 -14.43
N ASP A 405 -15.56 16.69 -15.44
CA ASP A 405 -16.36 16.34 -16.62
C ASP A 405 -15.73 15.20 -17.42
N ILE A 406 -14.40 15.21 -17.57
CA ILE A 406 -13.65 14.10 -18.18
C ILE A 406 -13.89 12.82 -17.38
N ILE A 407 -13.74 12.85 -16.05
CA ILE A 407 -13.99 11.66 -15.22
C ILE A 407 -15.41 11.15 -15.42
N LYS A 408 -16.41 12.04 -15.34
CA LYS A 408 -17.81 11.70 -15.56
C LYS A 408 -18.03 11.05 -16.92
N LYS A 409 -17.44 11.61 -17.99
CA LYS A 409 -17.56 11.09 -19.35
C LYS A 409 -16.89 9.72 -19.51
N GLU A 410 -15.67 9.55 -19.01
CA GLU A 410 -14.89 8.33 -19.26
C GLU A 410 -15.31 7.16 -18.35
N THR A 411 -15.86 7.46 -17.15
CA THR A 411 -16.25 6.44 -16.14
C THR A 411 -17.77 6.25 -16.01
N GLY A 412 -18.57 7.27 -16.36
CA GLY A 412 -20.02 7.29 -16.11
C GLY A 412 -20.40 7.64 -14.66
N ALA A 413 -19.44 8.04 -13.82
CA ALA A 413 -19.68 8.30 -12.40
C ALA A 413 -20.46 9.59 -12.12
N GLU A 414 -21.23 9.58 -11.04
CA GLU A 414 -21.73 10.80 -10.39
C GLU A 414 -20.56 11.54 -9.73
N ILE A 415 -20.43 12.84 -10.02
CA ILE A 415 -19.44 13.69 -9.36
C ILE A 415 -20.06 14.25 -8.07
N ILE A 416 -19.45 13.92 -6.94
CA ILE A 416 -19.83 14.48 -5.64
C ILE A 416 -19.23 15.89 -5.51
N PRO A 417 -20.03 16.91 -5.13
CA PRO A 417 -19.53 18.26 -4.93
C PRO A 417 -18.38 18.32 -3.92
N VAL A 418 -17.35 19.13 -4.20
CA VAL A 418 -16.17 19.26 -3.34
C VAL A 418 -16.54 19.79 -1.95
N GLU A 419 -17.58 20.60 -1.84
CA GLU A 419 -18.10 21.13 -0.59
C GLU A 419 -18.63 20.01 0.31
N LYS A 420 -19.31 19.00 -0.26
CA LYS A 420 -19.77 17.81 0.48
C LYS A 420 -18.59 16.97 0.98
N MET A 421 -17.52 16.88 0.18
CA MET A 421 -16.30 16.17 0.58
C MET A 421 -15.61 16.89 1.75
N THR A 422 -15.42 18.21 1.62
CA THR A 422 -14.68 19.02 2.59
C THR A 422 -15.46 19.30 3.87
N SER A 423 -16.79 19.22 3.83
CA SER A 423 -17.66 19.34 5.02
C SER A 423 -17.79 18.05 5.84
N SER A 424 -17.32 16.90 5.34
CA SER A 424 -17.39 15.64 6.10
C SER A 424 -16.48 15.69 7.33
N THR A 425 -16.90 15.07 8.44
CA THR A 425 -16.14 15.07 9.69
C THR A 425 -14.82 14.33 9.52
N ALA A 426 -14.82 13.22 8.77
CA ALA A 426 -13.61 12.50 8.40
C ALA A 426 -12.62 13.40 7.68
N TYR A 427 -13.06 14.23 6.74
CA TYR A 427 -12.20 15.16 6.01
C TYR A 427 -11.63 16.26 6.91
N GLN A 428 -12.47 16.86 7.74
CA GLN A 428 -12.06 17.92 8.66
C GLN A 428 -10.99 17.44 9.64
N ASN A 429 -11.11 16.20 10.11
CA ASN A 429 -10.15 15.56 11.00
C ASN A 429 -8.91 15.01 10.27
N ALA A 430 -8.98 14.79 8.96
CA ALA A 430 -7.87 14.29 8.18
C ALA A 430 -6.72 15.31 8.16
N LYS A 431 -5.50 14.85 8.43
CA LYS A 431 -4.31 15.69 8.34
C LYS A 431 -3.76 15.69 6.92
N PRO A 432 -3.17 16.81 6.46
CA PRO A 432 -2.38 16.81 5.24
C PRO A 432 -1.32 15.71 5.26
N PHE A 433 -1.04 15.12 4.11
CA PHE A 433 -0.05 14.07 4.00
C PHE A 433 1.37 14.64 4.11
N ILE A 434 2.26 13.89 4.73
CA ILE A 434 3.65 14.27 4.95
C ILE A 434 4.39 14.19 3.61
N ASN A 435 5.00 15.30 3.22
CA ASN A 435 5.95 15.33 2.13
C ASN A 435 7.37 15.13 2.70
N LEU A 436 7.91 13.90 2.59
CA LEU A 436 9.28 13.60 3.05
C LEU A 436 10.37 14.26 2.21
N ALA A 437 10.04 14.92 1.10
CA ALA A 437 10.98 15.73 0.35
C ALA A 437 11.20 17.08 1.05
N GLU A 438 11.75 17.08 2.27
CA GLU A 438 12.12 18.30 2.99
C GLU A 438 13.16 19.16 2.23
N LYS A 439 13.77 18.64 1.16
CA LYS A 439 14.76 19.36 0.34
C LYS A 439 14.17 20.29 -0.72
N VAL A 440 12.90 20.15 -1.09
CA VAL A 440 12.23 21.09 -2.02
C VAL A 440 10.84 21.35 -1.46
N ARG A 441 10.76 22.29 -0.51
CA ARG A 441 9.47 22.85 -0.13
C ARG A 441 8.98 23.67 -1.33
N PRO A 442 7.73 23.50 -1.78
CA PRO A 442 7.20 24.39 -2.79
C PRO A 442 7.18 25.81 -2.20
N ASP A 443 7.61 26.79 -2.98
CA ASP A 443 7.60 28.21 -2.58
C ASP A 443 6.15 28.74 -2.49
N TYR A 444 5.22 28.08 -3.18
CA TYR A 444 3.78 28.34 -3.07
C TYR A 444 2.97 27.04 -3.19
N ASN A 445 1.82 27.01 -2.50
CA ASN A 445 0.89 25.88 -2.47
C ASN A 445 -0.54 26.41 -2.34
N PHE A 446 -1.31 26.33 -3.42
CA PHE A 446 -2.70 26.81 -3.47
C PHE A 446 -3.64 25.62 -3.63
N THR A 447 -4.62 25.52 -2.72
CA THR A 447 -5.63 24.46 -2.75
C THR A 447 -6.98 24.99 -3.18
N TYR A 448 -7.75 24.16 -3.88
CA TYR A 448 -9.09 24.51 -4.36
C TYR A 448 -10.14 24.32 -3.28
N LYS A 449 -11.00 25.32 -3.05
CA LYS A 449 -12.22 25.25 -2.21
C LYS A 449 -12.03 24.47 -0.89
N ASN A 450 -11.07 24.91 -0.08
CA ASN A 450 -10.73 24.33 1.23
C ASN A 450 -10.22 22.88 1.19
N THR A 451 -9.82 22.38 0.02
CA THR A 451 -9.14 21.10 -0.02
C THR A 451 -7.78 21.17 0.69
N LYS A 452 -7.32 20.03 1.18
CA LYS A 452 -6.05 19.80 1.86
C LYS A 452 -5.10 19.11 0.89
N GLN A 453 -3.81 19.28 1.12
CA GLN A 453 -2.79 18.48 0.46
C GLN A 453 -2.85 17.03 0.98
N MET A 454 -3.59 16.19 0.27
CA MET A 454 -3.74 14.76 0.59
C MET A 454 -2.94 13.91 -0.39
N VAL A 455 -1.75 14.39 -0.77
CA VAL A 455 -0.80 13.72 -1.69
C VAL A 455 0.53 13.59 -0.98
N GLY A 456 1.06 12.37 -0.89
CA GLY A 456 2.26 12.05 -0.11
C GLY A 456 2.04 10.89 0.83
N LEU A 457 2.83 10.83 1.91
CA LEU A 457 2.77 9.74 2.88
C LEU A 457 1.83 10.07 4.02
N LYS A 458 1.03 9.09 4.44
CA LYS A 458 0.10 9.23 5.57
C LYS A 458 0.87 9.13 6.89
N ASN A 459 0.23 9.55 7.99
CA ASN A 459 0.72 9.16 9.32
C ASN A 459 0.64 7.65 9.47
N ALA A 460 1.48 7.06 10.33
CA ALA A 460 1.54 5.61 10.47
C ALA A 460 0.18 4.99 10.86
N THR A 461 -0.62 5.67 11.69
CA THR A 461 -1.97 5.20 12.08
C THR A 461 -2.96 5.17 10.91
N ASP A 462 -2.80 6.07 9.94
CA ASP A 462 -3.70 6.28 8.80
C ASP A 462 -3.38 5.33 7.61
N MET A 463 -2.30 4.55 7.70
CA MET A 463 -1.85 3.66 6.62
C MET A 463 -2.69 2.39 6.47
N VAL A 464 -3.44 1.98 7.50
CA VAL A 464 -4.29 0.78 7.45
C VAL A 464 -5.63 1.14 6.83
N GLY A 465 -6.08 0.39 5.82
CA GLY A 465 -7.22 0.70 4.96
C GLY A 465 -8.44 1.25 5.71
N ILE A 466 -8.98 0.51 6.69
CA ILE A 466 -10.17 0.92 7.46
C ILE A 466 -9.96 2.17 8.34
N ASN A 467 -8.72 2.41 8.77
CA ASN A 467 -8.37 3.56 9.59
C ASN A 467 -8.05 4.80 8.75
N SER A 468 -7.86 4.61 7.45
CA SER A 468 -7.45 5.67 6.54
C SER A 468 -8.50 6.77 6.42
N PRO A 469 -8.08 8.04 6.26
CA PRO A 469 -8.99 9.13 5.94
C PRO A 469 -9.86 8.84 4.73
N GLU A 470 -9.32 8.22 3.69
CA GLU A 470 -10.05 7.90 2.47
C GLU A 470 -11.26 7.01 2.74
N HIS A 471 -11.05 5.91 3.47
CA HIS A 471 -12.14 4.99 3.82
C HIS A 471 -13.25 5.71 4.59
N LYS A 472 -12.88 6.51 5.60
CA LYS A 472 -13.84 7.27 6.42
C LYS A 472 -14.59 8.33 5.61
N ILE A 473 -13.89 9.06 4.73
CA ILE A 473 -14.50 10.04 3.83
C ILE A 473 -15.49 9.36 2.88
N MET A 474 -15.11 8.24 2.27
CA MET A 474 -16.01 7.46 1.39
C MET A 474 -17.27 7.01 2.15
N ALA A 475 -17.13 6.49 3.37
CA ALA A 475 -18.24 6.08 4.22
C ALA A 475 -19.20 7.23 4.58
N GLU A 476 -18.69 8.42 4.92
CA GLU A 476 -19.53 9.57 5.29
C GLU A 476 -20.18 10.25 4.07
N THR A 477 -19.53 10.24 2.91
CA THR A 477 -19.99 10.98 1.72
C THR A 477 -20.81 10.12 0.75
N GLY A 478 -20.72 8.79 0.89
CA GLY A 478 -21.28 7.81 -0.04
C GLY A 478 -20.51 7.68 -1.35
N ALA A 479 -19.25 8.11 -1.38
CA ALA A 479 -18.35 7.92 -2.52
C ALA A 479 -17.80 6.48 -2.54
N ASN A 480 -17.55 5.92 -3.73
CA ASN A 480 -16.83 4.64 -3.88
C ASN A 480 -15.50 4.80 -4.63
N ALA A 481 -15.15 6.03 -5.00
CA ALA A 481 -13.83 6.43 -5.41
C ALA A 481 -13.56 7.87 -4.96
N LEU A 482 -12.29 8.21 -4.83
CA LEU A 482 -11.83 9.57 -4.56
C LEU A 482 -10.87 9.99 -5.68
N ILE A 483 -10.62 11.28 -5.83
CA ILE A 483 -9.54 11.76 -6.69
C ILE A 483 -8.64 12.77 -5.98
N ARG A 484 -7.35 12.65 -6.29
CA ARG A 484 -6.30 13.60 -5.95
C ARG A 484 -5.69 14.12 -7.24
N VAL A 485 -5.58 15.43 -7.35
CA VAL A 485 -4.88 16.09 -8.46
C VAL A 485 -3.88 17.08 -7.88
N THR A 486 -2.66 17.04 -8.40
CA THR A 486 -1.61 18.01 -8.13
C THR A 486 -1.07 18.53 -9.45
N ILE A 487 -1.11 19.85 -9.62
CA ILE A 487 -0.47 20.53 -10.75
C ILE A 487 0.84 21.11 -10.22
N ASN A 488 1.96 20.55 -10.69
CA ASN A 488 3.30 20.96 -10.33
C ASN A 488 3.91 21.82 -11.44
N LEU A 489 4.54 22.91 -11.05
CA LEU A 489 5.43 23.72 -11.88
C LEU A 489 6.88 23.49 -11.43
N ASP A 490 7.57 22.59 -12.12
CA ASP A 490 8.96 22.24 -11.82
C ASP A 490 9.93 23.12 -12.64
N MET A 491 10.80 23.87 -11.98
CA MET A 491 11.87 24.60 -12.66
C MET A 491 13.07 23.69 -12.93
N ASN A 492 13.63 23.77 -14.13
CA ASN A 492 14.83 23.04 -14.54
C ASN A 492 15.69 23.90 -15.47
N PHE A 493 16.94 23.49 -15.72
CA PHE A 493 17.79 24.09 -16.74
C PHE A 493 18.07 23.10 -17.88
N GLU A 494 17.96 23.58 -19.11
CA GLU A 494 18.49 22.90 -20.30
C GLU A 494 19.49 23.83 -20.99
N GLY A 495 20.77 23.44 -20.97
CA GLY A 495 21.84 24.35 -21.39
C GLY A 495 21.85 25.63 -20.55
N ASN A 496 21.69 26.78 -21.21
CA ASN A 496 21.63 28.10 -20.55
C ASN A 496 20.19 28.63 -20.38
N ASP A 497 19.19 27.82 -20.71
CA ASP A 497 17.80 28.23 -20.66
C ASP A 497 17.13 27.62 -19.43
N ALA A 498 16.50 28.50 -18.65
CA ALA A 498 15.62 28.10 -17.57
C ALA A 498 14.26 27.70 -18.14
N LEU A 499 13.79 26.53 -17.76
CA LEU A 499 12.56 25.93 -18.22
C LEU A 499 11.61 25.71 -17.05
N MET A 500 10.34 25.97 -17.27
CA MET A 500 9.25 25.58 -16.39
C MET A 500 8.52 24.39 -17.00
N ILE A 501 8.43 23.28 -16.28
CA ILE A 501 7.82 22.04 -16.76
C ILE A 501 6.50 21.84 -16.02
N PRO A 502 5.35 22.11 -16.66
CA PRO A 502 4.04 21.86 -16.05
C PRO A 502 3.72 20.37 -16.05
N LYS A 503 3.28 19.88 -14.89
CA LYS A 503 2.89 18.48 -14.69
C LYS A 503 1.58 18.36 -13.94
N LEU A 504 0.67 17.53 -14.45
CA LEU A 504 -0.51 17.10 -13.72
C LEU A 504 -0.28 15.68 -13.22
N THR A 505 -0.22 15.50 -11.91
CA THR A 505 -0.19 14.18 -11.26
C THR A 505 -1.57 13.88 -10.69
N TYR A 506 -2.03 12.64 -10.88
CA TYR A 506 -3.30 12.20 -10.34
C TYR A 506 -3.22 10.80 -9.73
N GLU A 507 -4.10 10.56 -8.76
CA GLU A 507 -4.37 9.26 -8.15
C GLU A 507 -5.88 9.15 -7.94
N ILE A 508 -6.45 7.98 -8.23
CA ILE A 508 -7.86 7.66 -8.01
C ILE A 508 -7.93 6.51 -6.98
N PRO A 509 -7.93 6.81 -5.67
CA PRO A 509 -8.15 5.80 -4.64
C PRO A 509 -9.56 5.24 -4.73
N GLY A 510 -9.70 3.95 -4.47
CA GLY A 510 -10.98 3.25 -4.37
C GLY A 510 -11.23 2.70 -2.97
N GLU A 511 -12.21 1.85 -2.87
CA GLU A 511 -12.68 1.26 -1.62
C GLU A 511 -11.62 0.41 -0.93
N THR A 512 -11.79 0.19 0.37
CA THR A 512 -10.93 -0.75 1.10
C THR A 512 -11.42 -2.16 0.86
N LEU A 513 -10.53 -3.02 0.36
CA LEU A 513 -10.75 -4.44 0.24
C LEU A 513 -10.28 -5.15 1.52
N GLY A 514 -11.16 -5.98 2.07
CA GLY A 514 -10.96 -6.57 3.39
C GLY A 514 -10.78 -5.51 4.47
N ASP A 515 -9.78 -5.69 5.33
CA ASP A 515 -9.45 -4.81 6.45
C ASP A 515 -8.22 -3.91 6.20
N ALA A 516 -7.44 -4.18 5.17
CA ALA A 516 -6.08 -3.63 5.07
C ALA A 516 -5.81 -2.79 3.81
N TYR A 517 -6.43 -3.10 2.67
CA TYR A 517 -5.96 -2.56 1.38
C TYR A 517 -6.93 -1.56 0.77
N THR A 518 -6.52 -0.30 0.66
CA THR A 518 -7.21 0.66 -0.20
C THR A 518 -6.89 0.34 -1.66
N ALA A 519 -7.92 0.00 -2.44
CA ALA A 519 -7.79 -0.23 -3.87
C ALA A 519 -7.35 1.06 -4.58
N THR A 520 -6.74 0.92 -5.76
CA THR A 520 -6.35 2.08 -6.58
C THR A 520 -6.82 1.87 -8.01
N TYR A 521 -7.75 2.70 -8.49
CA TYR A 521 -8.28 2.60 -9.85
C TYR A 521 -7.23 2.97 -10.89
N ALA A 522 -6.47 4.04 -10.66
CA ALA A 522 -5.42 4.52 -11.55
C ALA A 522 -4.48 5.51 -10.84
N THR A 523 -3.26 5.62 -11.34
CA THR A 523 -2.34 6.71 -11.05
C THR A 523 -1.72 7.21 -12.35
N GLY A 524 -1.31 8.47 -12.39
CA GLY A 524 -0.56 8.96 -13.54
C GLY A 524 0.06 10.32 -13.37
N THR A 525 0.90 10.68 -14.33
CA THR A 525 1.52 11.99 -14.50
C THR A 525 1.51 12.36 -15.97
N ILE A 526 1.02 13.55 -16.26
CA ILE A 526 1.04 14.18 -17.57
C ILE A 526 2.04 15.32 -17.49
N SER A 527 3.07 15.30 -18.34
CA SER A 527 4.02 16.41 -18.47
C SER A 527 3.80 17.09 -19.81
N ALA A 528 3.40 18.37 -19.80
CA ALA A 528 3.27 19.12 -21.05
C ALA A 528 4.65 19.64 -21.52
N THR A 529 4.68 20.21 -22.73
CA THR A 529 5.90 20.78 -23.29
C THR A 529 6.47 21.88 -22.37
N PRO A 530 7.79 21.90 -22.07
CA PRO A 530 8.37 22.92 -21.22
C PRO A 530 8.17 24.35 -21.74
N PHE A 531 7.95 25.29 -20.84
CA PHE A 531 7.95 26.72 -21.13
C PHE A 531 9.34 27.31 -20.84
N LYS A 532 9.94 28.01 -21.81
CA LYS A 532 11.21 28.71 -21.60
C LYS A 532 10.96 30.02 -20.87
N ILE A 533 11.53 30.17 -19.68
CA ILE A 533 11.43 31.39 -18.88
C ILE A 533 12.21 32.51 -19.60
N PRO A 534 11.57 33.64 -19.94
CA PRO A 534 12.26 34.76 -20.58
C PRO A 534 13.40 35.29 -19.71
N ARG A 535 14.60 35.48 -20.28
CA ARG A 535 15.75 36.08 -19.56
C ARG A 535 15.53 37.56 -19.20
N LYS A 536 14.68 38.23 -19.97
CA LYS A 536 14.22 39.61 -19.79
C LYS A 536 12.74 39.64 -20.19
N GLY A 537 11.86 40.06 -19.29
CA GLY A 537 10.42 40.10 -19.50
C GLY A 537 9.63 39.71 -18.25
N THR A 538 8.38 40.14 -18.16
CA THR A 538 7.45 39.74 -17.10
C THR A 538 6.57 38.60 -17.60
N VAL A 539 6.30 37.61 -16.74
CA VAL A 539 5.26 36.60 -17.00
C VAL A 539 3.95 37.19 -16.52
N SER A 540 3.00 37.42 -17.43
CA SER A 540 1.64 37.89 -17.06
C SER A 540 0.79 36.74 -16.52
N ALA A 541 -0.37 37.06 -15.90
CA ALA A 541 -1.32 36.04 -15.45
C ALA A 541 -1.88 35.19 -16.62
N ASP A 542 -2.09 35.81 -17.78
CA ASP A 542 -2.54 35.08 -18.99
C ASP A 542 -1.45 34.14 -19.52
N MET A 543 -0.18 34.58 -19.50
CA MET A 543 0.96 33.73 -19.85
C MET A 543 1.10 32.57 -18.87
N LEU A 544 0.89 32.81 -17.57
CA LEU A 544 0.90 31.74 -16.57
C LEU A 544 -0.11 30.65 -16.92
N GLN A 545 -1.36 31.02 -17.23
CA GLN A 545 -2.41 30.04 -17.55
C GLN A 545 -2.13 29.30 -18.86
N ASN A 546 -1.87 30.04 -19.94
CA ASN A 546 -1.90 29.48 -21.30
C ASN A 546 -0.54 28.93 -21.75
N ASP A 547 0.55 29.62 -21.39
CA ASP A 547 1.89 29.30 -21.91
C ASP A 547 2.73 28.51 -20.92
N VAL A 548 2.64 28.83 -19.63
CA VAL A 548 3.43 28.20 -18.56
C VAL A 548 2.77 26.92 -18.06
N LEU A 549 1.54 27.01 -17.53
CA LEU A 549 0.80 25.86 -17.02
C LEU A 549 0.29 24.95 -18.15
N LYS A 550 -0.01 25.56 -19.30
CA LYS A 550 -0.61 24.87 -20.45
C LYS A 550 -1.85 24.08 -20.02
N SER A 551 -2.76 24.73 -19.30
CA SER A 551 -3.91 24.07 -18.67
C SER A 551 -4.72 23.19 -19.63
N ALA A 552 -4.95 23.67 -20.86
CA ALA A 552 -5.66 22.90 -21.89
C ALA A 552 -4.91 21.61 -22.30
N ASP A 553 -3.59 21.68 -22.47
CA ASP A 553 -2.76 20.53 -22.83
C ASP A 553 -2.74 19.49 -21.69
N LEU A 554 -2.68 19.92 -20.43
CA LEU A 554 -2.76 19.03 -19.27
C LEU A 554 -4.12 18.34 -19.15
N VAL A 555 -5.21 19.08 -19.39
CA VAL A 555 -6.59 18.57 -19.37
C VAL A 555 -6.80 17.54 -20.50
N GLU A 556 -6.36 17.84 -21.72
CA GLU A 556 -6.44 16.90 -22.84
C GLU A 556 -5.57 15.65 -22.58
N GLY A 557 -4.34 15.85 -22.07
CA GLY A 557 -3.45 14.75 -21.71
C GLY A 557 -4.05 13.84 -20.63
N PHE A 558 -4.76 14.40 -19.65
CA PHE A 558 -5.47 13.63 -18.63
C PHE A 558 -6.59 12.79 -19.24
N GLN A 559 -7.39 13.37 -20.16
CA GLN A 559 -8.41 12.61 -20.88
C GLN A 559 -7.81 11.44 -21.67
N LYS A 560 -6.74 11.68 -22.44
CA LYS A 560 -6.05 10.62 -23.19
C LYS A 560 -5.52 9.53 -22.26
N ALA A 561 -4.98 9.90 -21.09
CA ALA A 561 -4.49 8.94 -20.11
C ALA A 561 -5.60 7.97 -19.65
N LEU A 562 -6.78 8.49 -19.30
CA LEU A 562 -7.92 7.65 -18.92
C LEU A 562 -8.44 6.78 -20.06
N GLN A 563 -8.49 7.30 -21.28
CA GLN A 563 -8.92 6.55 -22.47
C GLN A 563 -7.98 5.38 -22.79
N MET A 564 -6.66 5.62 -22.77
CA MET A 564 -5.68 4.56 -22.99
C MET A 564 -5.72 3.49 -21.89
N LEU A 565 -5.89 3.90 -20.62
CA LEU A 565 -6.09 2.96 -19.52
C LEU A 565 -7.33 2.10 -19.73
N LYS A 566 -8.47 2.73 -20.04
CA LYS A 566 -9.74 2.03 -20.31
C LYS A 566 -9.60 1.03 -21.45
N GLN A 567 -8.97 1.42 -22.57
CA GLN A 567 -8.74 0.52 -23.69
C GLN A 567 -7.89 -0.70 -23.32
N LYS A 568 -6.79 -0.51 -22.56
CA LYS A 568 -5.94 -1.62 -22.11
C LYS A 568 -6.62 -2.49 -21.04
N GLU A 569 -7.48 -1.90 -20.22
CA GLU A 569 -8.31 -2.60 -19.23
C GLU A 569 -9.36 -3.48 -19.93
N ASP A 570 -10.09 -2.94 -20.91
CA ASP A 570 -11.10 -3.67 -21.67
C ASP A 570 -10.51 -4.86 -22.46
N ALA A 571 -9.24 -4.75 -22.88
CA ALA A 571 -8.51 -5.84 -23.52
C ALA A 571 -8.02 -6.92 -22.54
N ASN A 572 -8.15 -6.69 -21.22
CA ASN A 572 -7.72 -7.61 -20.18
C ASN A 572 -8.93 -8.07 -19.31
N PRO A 573 -9.53 -9.23 -19.61
CA PRO A 573 -10.74 -9.70 -18.94
C PRO A 573 -10.55 -10.04 -17.45
N ASP A 574 -9.31 -10.12 -16.95
CA ASP A 574 -9.02 -10.41 -15.54
C ASP A 574 -9.63 -9.34 -14.63
N TYR A 575 -9.57 -8.05 -15.02
CA TYR A 575 -10.13 -6.96 -14.22
C TYR A 575 -11.63 -7.15 -13.95
N ALA A 576 -12.40 -7.47 -14.99
CA ALA A 576 -13.84 -7.72 -14.82
C ALA A 576 -14.09 -9.02 -14.06
N THR A 577 -13.37 -10.09 -14.39
CA THR A 577 -13.57 -11.43 -13.78
C THR A 577 -13.31 -11.41 -12.27
N GLU A 578 -12.20 -10.81 -11.84
CA GLU A 578 -11.84 -10.79 -10.42
C GLU A 578 -12.81 -9.95 -9.61
N TRP A 579 -13.21 -8.78 -10.10
CA TRP A 579 -14.09 -7.88 -9.36
C TRP A 579 -15.57 -8.29 -9.38
N GLN A 580 -15.99 -9.14 -10.32
CA GLN A 580 -17.27 -9.86 -10.26
C GLN A 580 -17.24 -11.03 -9.29
N THR A 581 -16.07 -11.65 -9.10
CA THR A 581 -15.89 -12.82 -8.23
C THR A 581 -15.65 -12.41 -6.78
N MET A 582 -14.91 -11.33 -6.57
CA MET A 582 -14.55 -10.86 -5.24
C MET A 582 -15.78 -10.38 -4.49
N TYR A 583 -15.83 -10.74 -3.22
CA TYR A 583 -16.85 -10.22 -2.33
C TYR A 583 -16.57 -8.74 -2.03
N ASN A 584 -17.32 -7.87 -2.69
CA ASN A 584 -17.28 -6.43 -2.43
C ASN A 584 -18.37 -6.09 -1.39
N GLN A 585 -17.94 -5.67 -0.20
CA GLN A 585 -18.82 -5.22 0.89
C GLN A 585 -19.69 -4.02 0.50
N THR A 586 -19.46 -3.39 -0.66
CA THR A 586 -20.23 -2.26 -1.18
C THR A 586 -21.69 -2.56 -1.49
N THR A 587 -22.10 -3.82 -1.43
CA THR A 587 -23.49 -4.23 -1.64
C THR A 587 -24.29 -4.25 -0.34
N ILE A 588 -24.07 -3.30 0.57
CA ILE A 588 -25.03 -2.99 1.64
C ILE A 588 -25.96 -1.91 1.08
N LYS A 589 -27.16 -2.37 0.68
CA LYS A 589 -28.29 -1.54 0.27
C LYS A 589 -28.75 -0.59 1.38
#